data_AF-A0A2M7GA72-F1
#
_entry.id   AF-A0A2M7GA72-F1
#
_cell.length_a   1.000
_cell.length_b   1.000
_cell.length_c   1.000
_cell.angle_alpha   90.00
_cell.angle_beta   90.00
_cell.angle_gamma   90.00
#
_symmetry.space_group_name_H-M   'P 1'
#
loop_
_entity.id
_entity.type
_entity.pdbx_description
1 polymer ?
#
loop_
_entity_poly.entity_id
_entity_poly.type
_entity_poly.pdbx_seq_one_letter_code
_entity_poly.pdbx_strand_id
1 'polypeptide(L)'
;MEKLEKWADDIKTSLEIQLKELDKEIKFRKTEAKKILNLEQKVKALRDIKELEKKRNQLRMSLYEAQDDVDNQKEELMTSIENRLRQKTQRTELFTIRWKLV
;
A
#
# COMPACT_ATOMS: atom_id res chain seq x y z
N MET A 1 -4.80 -2.60 14.18
CA MET A 1 -5.51 -2.66 12.89
C MET A 1 -5.86 -1.26 12.39
N GLU A 2 -6.65 -0.47 13.12
CA GLU A 2 -7.07 0.88 12.69
C GLU A 2 -5.96 1.84 12.22
N LYS A 3 -4.81 1.88 12.90
CA LYS A 3 -3.69 2.75 12.50
C LYS A 3 -2.98 2.27 11.23
N LEU A 4 -2.92 0.96 11.03
CA LEU A 4 -2.28 0.34 9.87
C LEU A 4 -3.16 0.50 8.62
N GLU A 5 -4.48 0.35 8.81
CA GLU A 5 -5.47 0.59 7.76
C GLU A 5 -5.52 2.07 7.37
N LYS A 6 -5.54 3.01 8.34
CA LYS A 6 -5.47 4.44 8.02
C LYS A 6 -4.19 4.83 7.28
N TRP A 7 -3.05 4.32 7.72
CA TRP A 7 -1.78 4.58 7.05
C TRP A 7 -1.75 4.02 5.62
N ALA A 8 -2.27 2.80 5.41
CA ALA A 8 -2.40 2.21 4.09
C ALA A 8 -3.33 3.03 3.18
N ASP A 9 -4.46 3.49 3.71
CA ASP A 9 -5.42 4.33 2.98
C ASP A 9 -4.82 5.70 2.62
N ASP A 10 -4.08 6.33 3.54
CA ASP A 10 -3.41 7.61 3.29
C ASP A 10 -2.33 7.48 2.21
N ILE A 11 -1.51 6.43 2.26
CA ILE A 11 -0.50 6.15 1.24
C ILE A 11 -1.13 5.88 -0.11
N LYS A 12 -2.17 5.03 -0.14
CA LYS A 12 -2.91 4.72 -1.36
C LYS A 12 -3.49 5.98 -1.98
N THR A 13 -4.12 6.83 -1.17
CA THR A 13 -4.73 8.08 -1.63
C THR A 13 -3.68 9.05 -2.18
N SER A 14 -2.57 9.23 -1.47
CA SER A 14 -1.45 10.07 -1.93
C SER A 14 -0.88 9.58 -3.26
N LEU A 15 -0.66 8.28 -3.40
CA LEU A 15 -0.14 7.66 -4.61
C LEU A 15 -1.15 7.74 -5.78
N GLU A 16 -2.45 7.54 -5.53
CA GLU A 16 -3.50 7.71 -6.54
C GLU A 16 -3.59 9.16 -7.06
N ILE A 17 -3.45 10.15 -6.18
CA ILE A 17 -3.42 11.56 -6.57
C ILE A 17 -2.20 11.82 -7.46
N GLN A 18 -1.01 11.36 -7.06
CA GLN A 18 0.20 11.50 -7.87
C GLN A 18 0.08 10.81 -9.24
N LEU A 19 -0.57 9.64 -9.30
CA LEU A 19 -0.79 8.92 -10.54
C LEU A 19 -1.72 9.69 -11.49
N LYS A 20 -2.78 10.30 -10.95
CA LYS A 20 -3.67 11.19 -11.71
C LYS A 20 -2.97 12.45 -12.19
N GLU A 21 -2.12 13.05 -11.36
CA GLU A 21 -1.29 14.22 -11.72
C GLU A 21 -0.39 13.88 -12.91
N LEU A 22 0.33 12.74 -12.83
CA LEU A 22 1.21 12.26 -13.90
C LEU A 22 0.44 11.95 -15.19
N ASP A 23 -0.74 11.33 -15.12
CA ASP A 23 -1.54 11.08 -16.33
C ASP A 23 -2.03 12.39 -16.98
N LYS A 24 -2.37 13.41 -16.18
CA LYS A 24 -2.69 14.75 -16.72
C LYS A 24 -1.48 15.37 -17.39
N GLU A 25 -0.31 15.32 -16.75
CA GLU A 25 0.90 15.89 -17.33
C GLU A 25 1.34 15.15 -18.60
N ILE A 26 1.26 13.82 -18.64
CA ILE A 26 1.53 13.03 -19.86
C ILE A 26 0.59 13.46 -21.00
N LYS A 27 -0.71 13.65 -20.73
CA LYS A 27 -1.67 14.13 -21.74
C LYS A 27 -1.34 15.54 -22.22
N PHE A 28 -0.98 16.44 -21.30
CA PHE A 28 -0.57 17.79 -21.62
C PHE A 28 0.68 17.80 -22.53
N ARG A 29 1.74 17.11 -22.11
CA ARG A 29 2.99 16.98 -22.87
C ARG A 29 2.80 16.31 -24.23
N LYS A 30 1.93 15.29 -24.33
CA LYS A 30 1.55 14.69 -25.63
C LYS A 30 0.85 15.68 -26.55
N THR A 31 0.05 16.58 -26.01
CA THR A 31 -0.63 17.62 -26.79
C THR A 31 0.34 18.71 -27.25
N GLU A 32 1.27 19.13 -26.39
CA GLU A 32 2.34 20.06 -26.75
C GLU A 32 3.26 19.47 -27.81
N ALA A 33 3.69 18.20 -27.65
CA ALA A 33 4.54 17.51 -28.61
C ALA A 33 3.92 17.41 -30.02
N LYS A 34 2.59 17.43 -30.15
CA LYS A 34 1.90 17.48 -31.44
C LYS A 34 1.95 18.85 -32.11
N LYS A 35 2.06 19.94 -31.33
CA LYS A 35 2.16 21.32 -31.84
C LYS A 35 3.59 21.70 -32.25
N ILE A 36 4.59 20.93 -31.82
CA ILE A 36 5.99 21.17 -32.16
C ILE A 36 6.25 20.78 -33.62
N LEU A 37 6.64 21.77 -34.42
CA LEU A 37 7.03 21.60 -35.82
C LEU A 37 8.52 21.23 -35.99
N ASN A 38 9.36 21.55 -34.99
CA ASN A 38 10.79 21.25 -35.01
C ASN A 38 11.07 19.80 -34.58
N LEU A 39 11.74 19.04 -35.45
CA LEU A 39 12.04 17.63 -35.24
C LEU A 39 12.90 17.38 -33.99
N GLU A 40 13.91 18.21 -33.72
CA GLU A 40 14.76 18.07 -32.52
C GLU A 40 13.98 18.28 -31.24
N GLN A 41 13.14 19.31 -31.20
CA GLN A 41 12.29 19.61 -30.05
C GLN A 41 11.23 18.51 -29.85
N LYS A 42 10.72 17.93 -30.94
CA LYS A 42 9.79 16.79 -30.88
C LYS A 42 10.44 15.54 -30.29
N VAL A 43 11.70 15.26 -30.64
CA VAL A 43 12.46 14.14 -30.06
C VAL A 43 12.70 14.36 -28.56
N LYS A 44 13.06 15.57 -28.13
CA LYS A 44 13.18 15.91 -26.70
C LYS A 44 11.86 15.71 -25.96
N ALA A 45 10.76 16.24 -26.49
CA ALA A 45 9.44 16.08 -25.89
C ALA A 45 8.99 14.60 -25.78
N LEU A 46 9.27 13.78 -26.79
CA LEU A 46 8.99 12.34 -26.73
C LEU A 46 9.84 11.62 -25.67
N ARG A 47 11.07 12.07 -25.45
CA ARG A 47 11.96 11.54 -24.40
C ARG A 47 11.44 11.88 -23.01
N ASP A 48 11.00 13.11 -22.81
CA ASP A 48 10.38 13.57 -21.55
C ASP A 48 9.09 12.79 -21.24
N ILE A 49 8.23 12.58 -22.26
CA ILE A 49 7.02 11.75 -22.12
C ILE A 49 7.37 10.33 -21.68
N LYS A 50 8.42 9.74 -22.27
CA LYS A 50 8.88 8.38 -21.92
C LYS A 50 9.40 8.32 -20.47
N GLU A 51 10.08 9.35 -20.00
CA GLU A 51 10.49 9.44 -18.59
C GLU A 51 9.30 9.57 -17.63
N LEU A 52 8.28 10.36 -17.99
CA LEU A 52 7.05 10.48 -17.21
C LEU A 52 6.28 9.15 -17.16
N GLU A 53 6.20 8.43 -18.28
CA GLU A 53 5.62 7.09 -18.33
C GLU A 53 6.39 6.09 -17.46
N LYS A 54 7.72 6.17 -17.42
CA LYS A 54 8.55 5.36 -16.52
C LYS A 54 8.28 5.67 -15.04
N LYS A 55 8.19 6.96 -14.67
CA LYS A 55 7.83 7.38 -13.32
C LYS A 55 6.44 6.88 -12.92
N ARG A 56 5.46 6.96 -13.82
CA ARG A 56 4.11 6.40 -13.59
C ARG A 56 4.18 4.91 -13.27
N ASN A 57 4.99 4.14 -14.01
CA ASN A 57 5.13 2.71 -13.77
C ASN A 57 5.80 2.41 -12.42
N GLN A 58 6.82 3.18 -12.04
CA GLN A 58 7.50 3.04 -10.75
C GLN A 58 6.55 3.33 -9.57
N LEU A 59 5.77 4.40 -9.65
CA LEU A 59 4.75 4.72 -8.63
C LEU A 59 3.70 3.61 -8.51
N ARG A 60 3.29 3.02 -9.64
CA ARG A 60 2.37 1.90 -9.63
C ARG A 60 2.96 0.67 -8.93
N MET A 61 4.25 0.39 -9.15
CA MET A 61 4.94 -0.71 -8.49
C MET A 61 5.09 -0.46 -6.98
N SER A 62 5.45 0.75 -6.59
CA SER A 62 5.53 1.15 -5.17
C SER A 62 4.19 1.07 -4.45
N LEU A 63 3.07 1.33 -5.14
CA LEU A 63 1.72 1.11 -4.60
C LEU A 63 1.46 -0.37 -4.28
N TYR A 64 1.88 -1.27 -5.16
CA TYR A 64 1.75 -2.72 -4.93
C TYR A 64 2.65 -3.19 -3.80
N GLU A 65 3.91 -2.75 -3.75
CA GLU A 65 4.83 -3.08 -2.65
C GLU A 65 4.28 -2.62 -1.30
N ALA A 66 3.74 -1.40 -1.22
CA ALA A 66 3.13 -0.89 0.00
C ALA A 66 1.87 -1.68 0.42
N GLN A 67 1.12 -2.24 -0.53
CA GLN A 67 -0.02 -3.12 -0.24
C GLN A 67 0.44 -4.47 0.30
N ASP A 68 1.43 -5.10 -0.35
CA ASP A 68 1.99 -6.37 0.10
C ASP A 68 2.60 -6.25 1.51
N ASP A 69 3.31 -5.16 1.81
CA ASP A 69 3.86 -4.91 3.15
C ASP A 69 2.78 -4.83 4.23
N VAL A 70 1.63 -4.22 3.92
CA VAL A 70 0.49 -4.12 4.85
C VAL A 70 -0.14 -5.48 5.09
N ASP A 71 -0.32 -6.27 4.03
CA ASP A 71 -0.89 -7.61 4.13
C ASP A 71 0.04 -8.56 4.91
N ASN A 72 1.35 -8.49 4.67
CA ASN A 72 2.36 -9.22 5.44
C ASN A 72 2.31 -8.86 6.94
N GLN A 73 2.22 -7.57 7.28
CA GLN A 73 2.09 -7.14 8.67
C GLN A 73 0.77 -7.60 9.31
N LYS A 74 -0.33 -7.65 8.54
CA LYS A 74 -1.61 -8.22 9.02
C LYS A 74 -1.47 -9.70 9.33
N GLU A 75 -0.79 -10.47 8.47
CA GLU A 75 -0.58 -11.90 8.65
C GLU A 75 0.33 -12.21 9.86
N GLU A 76 1.41 -11.46 10.05
CA GLU A 76 2.27 -11.58 11.24
C GLU A 76 1.50 -11.28 12.53
N LEU A 77 0.69 -10.23 12.53
CA LEU A 77 -0.14 -9.88 13.70
C LEU A 77 -1.16 -10.97 14.01
N MET A 78 -1.83 -11.53 13.00
CA MET A 78 -2.76 -12.66 13.18
C MET A 78 -2.05 -13.88 13.78
N THR A 79 -0.89 -14.24 13.22
CA THR A 79 -0.06 -15.35 13.72
C THR A 79 0.36 -15.14 15.17
N SER A 80 0.74 -13.90 15.53
CA SER A 80 1.11 -13.56 16.91
C SER A 80 -0.07 -13.67 17.88
N ILE A 81 -1.27 -13.27 17.45
CA ILE A 81 -2.50 -13.36 18.24
C ILE A 81 -2.87 -14.83 18.45
N GLU A 82 -2.85 -15.65 17.40
CA GLU A 82 -3.13 -17.09 17.48
C GLU A 82 -2.19 -17.81 18.45
N ASN A 83 -0.89 -17.50 18.38
CA ASN A 83 0.12 -18.06 19.28
C ASN A 83 -0.13 -17.66 20.74
N ARG A 84 -0.52 -16.40 20.98
CA ARG A 84 -0.82 -15.90 22.33
C ARG A 84 -2.13 -16.48 22.89
N LEU A 85 -3.11 -16.74 22.04
CA LEU A 85 -4.38 -17.37 22.41
C LEU A 85 -4.18 -18.85 22.79
N ARG A 86 -3.34 -19.57 22.03
CA ARG A 86 -2.93 -20.95 22.35
C ARG A 86 -2.20 -21.04 23.69
N GLN A 87 -1.29 -20.11 23.99
CA GLN A 87 -0.55 -20.11 25.26
C GLN A 87 -1.39 -19.82 26.51
N LYS A 88 -2.49 -19.06 26.40
CA LYS A 88 -3.29 -18.65 27.56
C LYS A 88 -4.29 -19.71 28.06
N THR A 89 -4.51 -20.80 27.32
CA THR A 89 -5.47 -21.84 27.70
C THR A 89 -4.79 -22.98 28.45
N GLN A 90 -4.37 -22.75 29.69
CA GLN A 90 -4.14 -23.82 30.67
C GLN A 90 -4.88 -23.46 31.96
N ARG A 91 -5.87 -24.28 32.31
CA ARG A 91 -6.67 -24.14 33.53
C ARG A 91 -6.36 -25.34 34.41
N THR A 92 -5.52 -25.15 35.42
CA THR A 92 -5.16 -26.20 36.37
C THR A 92 -6.13 -26.12 37.55
N GLU A 93 -6.96 -27.13 37.74
CA GLU A 93 -7.81 -27.24 38.93
C GLU A 93 -6.92 -27.57 40.13
N LEU A 94 -6.69 -26.58 41.01
CA LEU A 94 -5.75 -26.72 42.12
C LEU A 94 -6.34 -27.48 43.33
N PHE A 95 -7.65 -27.41 43.54
CA PHE A 95 -8.40 -28.26 44.49
C PHE A 95 -9.90 -28.03 44.37
N THR A 96 -10.69 -29.00 44.83
CA THR A 96 -12.15 -28.92 44.93
C THR A 96 -12.57 -28.90 46.40
N ILE A 97 -13.27 -27.85 46.84
CA ILE A 97 -13.83 -27.79 48.20
C ILE A 97 -15.19 -28.50 48.20
N ARG A 98 -15.30 -29.57 48.99
CA ARG A 98 -16.59 -30.17 49.35
C ARG A 98 -17.12 -29.45 50.59
N TRP A 99 -18.30 -28.87 50.47
CA TRP A 99 -19.03 -28.26 51.56
C TRP A 99 -20.39 -28.96 51.70
N LYS A 100 -20.89 -29.00 52.93
CA LYS A 100 -22.19 -29.55 53.28
C LYS A 100 -22.95 -28.44 54.01
N LEU A 101 -24.17 -28.17 53.55
CA LEU A 101 -25.05 -27.21 54.23
C LEU A 101 -25.52 -27.83 55.54
N VAL A 102 -25.42 -27.08 56.64
CA VAL A 102 -26.02 -27.38 57.95
C VAL A 102 -27.31 -26.60 58.08
#